data_AF-A0A4R9WVX9-F1
#
_entry.id   AF-A0A4R9WVX9-F1
#
_cell.length_a   1.000
_cell.length_b   1.000
_cell.length_c   1.000
_cell.angle_alpha   90.00
_cell.angle_beta   90.00
_cell.angle_gamma   90.00
#
_symmetry.space_group_name_H-M   'P 1'
#
loop_
_entity.id
_entity.type
_entity.pdbx_description
1 polymer ?
#
loop_
_entity_poly.entity_id
_entity_poly.type
_entity_poly.pdbx_seq_one_letter_code
_entity_poly.pdbx_strand_id
1 'polypeptide(L)'
;DGFRNYVGGRLPMSVEAMLVDRAQLLTQTAPEMTVLVGGLRVLGANHGGSKHGVFTDRPGTLSNDFFVNLLSMATIWDPASEPGSDEVYEARDRKTKEIRWTGTRTDLIFGSHAQLRAFAEVYASA
;
A
#
# COMPACT_ATOMS: atom_id res chain seq x y z
N ASP A 1 8.16 -5.64 -8.03
CA ASP A 1 8.03 -6.41 -6.78
C ASP A 1 7.14 -5.63 -5.82
N GLY A 2 5.85 -5.97 -5.80
CA GLY A 2 4.86 -5.24 -4.99
C GLY A 2 5.05 -5.43 -3.48
N PHE A 3 5.66 -6.53 -3.04
CA PHE A 3 5.94 -6.76 -1.61
C PHE A 3 6.97 -5.77 -1.06
N ARG A 4 7.91 -5.31 -1.88
CA ARG A 4 8.93 -4.31 -1.51
C ARG A 4 8.67 -2.91 -2.07
N ASN A 5 7.46 -2.66 -2.57
CA ASN A 5 7.08 -1.40 -3.23
C ASN A 5 8.07 -0.95 -4.32
N TYR A 6 8.47 -1.91 -5.17
CA TYR A 6 9.48 -1.69 -6.21
C TYR A 6 8.91 -1.91 -7.60
N VAL A 7 9.16 -0.95 -8.49
CA VAL A 7 8.81 -1.01 -9.90
C VAL A 7 10.10 -0.89 -10.70
N GLY A 8 10.43 -1.93 -11.49
CA GLY A 8 11.65 -1.96 -12.29
C GLY A 8 11.34 -1.66 -13.75
N GLY A 9 11.82 -0.52 -14.26
CA GLY A 9 11.77 -0.19 -15.69
C GLY A 9 10.35 -0.18 -16.28
N ARG A 10 10.26 -0.54 -17.57
CA ARG A 10 9.00 -0.52 -18.31
C ARG A 10 8.15 -1.74 -17.93
N LEU A 11 6.92 -1.49 -17.48
CA LEU A 11 6.03 -2.56 -17.02
C LEU A 11 5.23 -3.17 -18.17
N PRO A 12 5.14 -4.51 -18.24
CA PRO A 12 4.30 -5.19 -19.23
C PRO A 12 2.80 -5.15 -18.89
N MET A 13 2.44 -4.82 -17.65
CA MET A 13 1.09 -4.80 -17.10
C MET A 13 1.00 -3.82 -15.92
N SER A 14 -0.20 -3.58 -15.38
CA SER A 14 -0.38 -2.71 -14.21
C SER A 14 0.35 -3.25 -12.97
N VAL A 15 0.76 -2.36 -12.08
CA VAL A 15 1.55 -2.72 -10.89
C VAL A 15 0.77 -3.67 -9.96
N GLU A 16 -0.53 -3.43 -9.77
CA GLU A 16 -1.42 -4.34 -9.04
C GLU A 16 -1.49 -5.74 -9.66
N ALA A 17 -1.52 -5.86 -10.98
CA ALA A 17 -1.55 -7.16 -11.63
C ALA A 17 -0.22 -7.91 -11.47
N MET A 18 0.91 -7.20 -11.49
CA MET A 18 2.23 -7.79 -11.18
C MET A 18 2.35 -8.25 -9.72
N LEU A 19 1.69 -7.56 -8.78
CA LEU A 19 1.62 -8.01 -7.38
C LEU A 19 0.89 -9.35 -7.29
N VAL A 20 -0.26 -9.48 -7.95
CA VAL A 20 -1.04 -10.73 -7.95
C VAL A 20 -0.28 -11.86 -8.63
N ASP A 21 0.35 -11.60 -9.77
CA ASP A 21 1.21 -12.57 -10.47
C ASP A 21 2.34 -13.06 -9.55
N ARG A 22 3.02 -12.14 -8.86
CA ARG A 22 4.07 -12.49 -7.90
C ARG A 22 3.54 -13.30 -6.72
N ALA A 23 2.36 -12.97 -6.20
CA ALA A 23 1.73 -13.73 -5.11
C ALA A 23 1.38 -15.16 -5.56
N GLN A 24 0.91 -15.32 -6.81
CA GLN A 24 0.62 -16.62 -7.40
C GLN A 24 1.89 -17.49 -7.50
N LEU A 25 3.00 -16.93 -7.96
CA LEU A 25 4.29 -17.63 -8.01
C LEU A 25 4.82 -18.05 -6.64
N LEU A 26 4.44 -17.32 -5.59
CA LEU A 26 4.77 -17.62 -4.19
C LEU A 26 3.72 -18.53 -3.53
N THR A 27 2.75 -19.06 -4.29
CA THR A 27 1.67 -19.93 -3.82
C THR A 27 0.79 -19.31 -2.73
N GLN A 28 0.71 -17.98 -2.70
CA GLN A 28 -0.06 -17.27 -1.68
C GLN A 28 -1.53 -17.15 -2.05
N THR A 29 -2.38 -17.28 -1.04
CA THR A 29 -3.79 -16.90 -1.12
C THR A 29 -3.96 -15.38 -1.00
N ALA A 30 -5.15 -14.86 -1.37
CA ALA A 30 -5.42 -13.43 -1.25
C ALA A 30 -5.30 -12.89 0.20
N PRO A 31 -5.80 -13.58 1.25
CA PRO A 31 -5.60 -13.13 2.64
C PRO A 31 -4.13 -13.11 3.09
N GLU A 32 -3.33 -14.10 2.66
CA GLU A 32 -1.89 -14.19 2.95
C GLU A 32 -1.10 -13.08 2.27
N MET A 33 -1.41 -12.81 1.00
CA MET A 33 -0.84 -11.67 0.28
C MET A 33 -1.16 -10.35 0.99
N THR A 34 -2.43 -10.15 1.39
CA THR A 34 -2.87 -8.93 2.09
C THR A 34 -2.09 -8.71 3.38
N VAL A 35 -2.08 -9.70 4.29
CA VAL A 35 -1.37 -9.56 5.58
C VAL A 35 0.13 -9.37 5.39
N LEU A 36 0.72 -10.05 4.40
CA LEU A 36 2.14 -9.93 4.12
C LEU A 36 2.49 -8.52 3.64
N VAL A 37 1.71 -7.94 2.72
CA VAL A 37 1.95 -6.57 2.26
C VAL A 37 1.83 -5.58 3.42
N GLY A 38 0.76 -5.63 4.20
CA GLY A 38 0.56 -4.72 5.33
C GLY A 38 1.68 -4.81 6.37
N GLY A 39 2.09 -6.04 6.72
CA GLY A 39 3.19 -6.29 7.66
C GLY A 39 4.54 -5.79 7.13
N LEU A 40 4.87 -6.08 5.87
CA LEU A 40 6.14 -5.62 5.28
C LEU A 40 6.22 -4.09 5.20
N ARG A 41 5.09 -3.41 4.99
CA ARG A 41 5.04 -1.94 4.98
C ARG A 41 5.37 -1.33 6.32
N VAL A 42 4.73 -1.78 7.41
CA VAL A 42 5.00 -1.25 8.75
C VAL A 42 6.41 -1.60 9.24
N LEU A 43 6.97 -2.72 8.78
CA LEU A 43 8.37 -3.09 9.05
C LEU A 43 9.38 -2.30 8.20
N GLY A 44 8.93 -1.50 7.22
CA GLY A 44 9.82 -0.71 6.38
C GLY A 44 10.64 -1.52 5.38
N ALA A 45 10.17 -2.69 4.96
CA ALA A 45 10.87 -3.60 4.03
C ALA A 45 10.85 -3.12 2.56
N ASN A 46 10.75 -1.82 2.33
CA ASN A 46 10.67 -1.23 1.00
C ASN A 46 12.05 -1.16 0.34
N HIS A 47 12.07 -1.30 -0.99
CA HIS A 47 13.28 -1.13 -1.77
C HIS A 47 13.84 0.29 -1.63
N GLY A 48 15.17 0.40 -1.47
CA GLY A 48 15.86 1.68 -1.32
C GLY A 48 15.45 2.49 -0.10
N GLY A 49 14.74 1.90 0.88
CA GLY A 49 14.23 2.62 2.04
C GLY A 49 13.10 3.61 1.72
N SER A 50 12.37 3.42 0.62
CA SER A 50 11.23 4.26 0.26
C SER A 50 10.18 4.30 1.37
N LYS A 51 9.54 5.46 1.57
CA LYS A 51 8.47 5.67 2.55
C LYS A 51 7.07 5.37 2.01
N HIS A 52 6.94 5.01 0.73
CA HIS A 52 5.63 4.72 0.15
C HIS A 52 4.96 3.52 0.83
N GLY A 53 3.70 3.70 1.24
CA GLY A 53 2.93 2.64 1.88
C GLY A 53 3.25 2.45 3.37
N VAL A 54 4.23 3.16 3.94
CA VAL A 54 4.60 3.03 5.37
C VAL A 54 3.63 3.87 6.21
N PHE A 55 2.39 3.41 6.34
CA PHE A 55 1.33 4.14 7.06
C PHE A 55 1.38 3.85 8.56
N THR A 56 2.46 4.27 9.21
CA THR A 56 2.64 4.14 10.66
C THR A 56 3.63 5.18 11.18
N ASP A 57 3.41 5.64 12.40
CA ASP A 57 4.35 6.48 13.14
C ASP A 57 5.45 5.66 13.85
N ARG A 58 5.35 4.31 13.82
CA ARG A 58 6.29 3.39 14.49
C ARG A 58 6.91 2.38 13.51
N PRO A 59 7.68 2.80 12.50
CA PRO A 59 8.34 1.88 11.59
C PRO A 59 9.20 0.83 12.33
N GLY A 60 9.14 -0.41 11.88
CA GLY A 60 9.84 -1.55 12.49
C GLY A 60 9.05 -2.27 13.58
N THR A 61 7.88 -1.75 13.98
CA THR A 61 6.94 -2.45 14.86
C THR A 61 5.89 -3.14 14.02
N LEU A 62 5.68 -4.44 14.23
CA LEU A 62 4.63 -5.18 13.54
C LEU A 62 3.26 -4.83 14.15
N SER A 63 2.47 -4.04 13.42
CA SER A 63 1.12 -3.59 13.78
C SER A 63 0.18 -3.65 12.58
N ASN A 64 -1.13 -3.48 12.81
CA ASN A 64 -2.14 -3.33 11.74
C ASN A 64 -2.31 -1.88 11.25
N ASP A 65 -1.40 -0.97 11.62
CA ASP A 65 -1.48 0.47 11.32
C ASP A 65 -1.64 0.74 9.80
N PHE A 66 -1.05 -0.10 8.95
CA PHE A 66 -1.23 -0.03 7.50
C PHE A 66 -2.71 -0.02 7.09
N PHE A 67 -3.49 -0.98 7.58
CA PHE A 67 -4.90 -1.12 7.19
C PHE A 67 -5.78 -0.06 7.86
N VAL A 68 -5.52 0.25 9.13
CA VAL A 68 -6.25 1.29 9.87
C VAL A 68 -6.13 2.64 9.16
N ASN A 69 -4.91 3.02 8.76
CA ASN A 69 -4.65 4.30 8.10
C ASN A 69 -5.09 4.31 6.63
N LEU A 70 -4.97 3.19 5.92
CA LEU A 70 -5.45 3.06 4.53
C LEU A 70 -6.97 3.23 4.43
N LEU A 71 -7.72 2.61 5.34
CA LEU A 71 -9.19 2.59 5.31
C LEU A 71 -9.83 3.78 6.01
N SER A 72 -9.04 4.65 6.64
CA SER A 72 -9.52 5.84 7.33
C SER A 72 -10.14 6.84 6.36
N MET A 73 -11.43 7.16 6.55
CA MET A 73 -12.15 8.19 5.78
C MET A 73 -11.71 9.62 6.11
N ALA A 74 -10.83 9.80 7.11
CA ALA A 74 -10.17 11.07 7.41
C ALA A 74 -9.05 11.38 6.41
N THR A 75 -8.57 10.39 5.66
CA THR A 75 -7.54 10.53 4.63
C THR A 75 -8.18 10.55 3.25
N ILE A 76 -7.79 11.50 2.41
CA ILE A 76 -8.13 11.55 0.99
C ILE A 76 -6.88 11.19 0.18
N TRP A 77 -7.06 10.37 -0.85
CA TRP A 77 -5.98 9.95 -1.74
C TRP A 77 -6.11 10.65 -3.08
N ASP A 78 -5.09 11.43 -3.44
CA ASP A 78 -4.98 12.13 -4.72
C ASP A 78 -3.69 11.70 -5.44
N PRO A 79 -3.65 11.65 -6.78
CA PRO A 79 -2.39 11.45 -7.51
C PRO A 79 -1.35 12.49 -7.12
N ALA A 80 -0.10 12.07 -6.94
CA ALA A 80 1.00 12.99 -6.65
C ALA A 80 1.19 13.97 -7.82
N SER A 81 1.45 15.23 -7.50
CA SER A 81 1.52 16.31 -8.49
C SER A 81 2.90 16.44 -9.17
N GLU A 82 3.90 15.66 -8.74
CA GLU A 82 5.27 15.80 -9.22
C GLU A 82 5.48 15.18 -10.62
N PRO A 83 6.21 15.83 -11.54
CA PRO A 83 6.54 15.23 -12.83
C PRO A 83 7.32 13.93 -12.68
N GLY A 84 6.82 12.84 -13.26
CA GLY A 84 7.44 11.51 -13.17
C GLY A 84 7.01 10.68 -11.96
N SER A 85 6.03 11.16 -11.17
CA SER A 85 5.38 10.40 -10.10
C SER A 85 4.19 9.58 -10.60
N ASP A 86 4.24 9.11 -11.85
CA ASP A 86 3.25 8.20 -12.39
C ASP A 86 3.15 7.00 -11.44
N GLU A 87 1.94 6.69 -10.97
CA GLU A 87 1.63 5.61 -10.01
C GLU A 87 1.88 5.90 -8.52
N VAL A 88 2.26 7.14 -8.14
CA VAL A 88 2.36 7.60 -6.75
C VAL A 88 1.15 8.47 -6.37
N TYR A 89 0.69 8.32 -5.13
CA TYR A 89 -0.46 9.01 -4.56
C TYR A 89 -0.08 9.63 -3.21
N GLU A 90 -0.67 10.78 -2.93
CA GLU A 90 -0.54 11.49 -1.67
C GLU A 90 -1.81 11.29 -0.84
N ALA A 91 -1.60 10.92 0.42
CA ALA A 91 -2.64 10.83 1.42
C ALA A 91 -2.71 12.14 2.18
N ARG A 92 -3.80 12.88 2.03
CA ARG A 92 -4.03 14.18 2.66
C ARG A 92 -5.09 14.08 3.73
N ASP A 93 -4.87 14.78 4.84
CA ASP A 93 -5.91 14.96 5.85
C ASP A 93 -7.10 15.70 5.23
N ARG A 94 -8.31 15.16 5.40
CA ARG A 94 -9.53 15.71 4.81
C ARG A 94 -9.84 17.13 5.28
N LYS A 95 -9.49 17.46 6.52
CA LYS A 95 -9.75 18.76 7.15
C LYS A 95 -8.61 19.74 6.90
N THR A 96 -7.37 19.34 7.18
CA THR A 96 -6.21 20.27 7.10
C THR A 96 -5.61 20.34 5.71
N LYS A 97 -5.89 19.37 4.83
CA LYS A 97 -5.30 19.20 3.49
C LYS A 97 -3.78 18.92 3.50
N GLU A 98 -3.19 18.74 4.68
CA GLU A 98 -1.79 18.40 4.85
C GLU A 98 -1.52 16.97 4.39
N ILE A 99 -0.39 16.79 3.70
CA ILE A 99 0.08 15.47 3.26
C ILE A 99 0.58 14.71 4.50
N ARG A 100 -0.06 13.59 4.80
CA ARG A 100 0.36 12.68 5.87
C ARG A 100 1.25 11.57 5.34
N TRP A 101 0.85 10.95 4.23
CA TRP A 101 1.53 9.76 3.70
C TRP A 101 1.64 9.83 2.19
N THR A 102 2.48 8.96 1.64
CA THR A 102 2.50 8.67 0.21
C THR A 102 2.37 7.17 0.01
N GLY A 103 1.73 6.75 -1.08
CA GLY A 103 1.53 5.34 -1.41
C GLY A 103 1.60 5.13 -2.91
N THR A 104 1.83 3.91 -3.33
CA THR A 104 1.72 3.52 -4.75
C THR A 104 0.42 2.76 -4.98
N ARG A 105 0.13 2.42 -6.23
CA ARG A 105 -1.03 1.57 -6.54
C ARG A 105 -0.99 0.20 -5.87
N THR A 106 0.20 -0.35 -5.59
CA THR A 106 0.29 -1.60 -4.82
C THR A 106 -0.22 -1.46 -3.41
N ASP A 107 -0.20 -0.26 -2.84
CA ASP A 107 -0.72 0.01 -1.51
C ASP A 107 -2.24 0.29 -1.59
N LEU A 108 -2.65 1.10 -2.56
CA LEU A 108 -4.05 1.55 -2.69
C LEU A 108 -5.01 0.51 -3.23
N ILE A 109 -4.53 -0.53 -3.92
CA ILE A 109 -5.38 -1.61 -4.43
C ILE A 109 -6.18 -2.31 -3.31
N PHE A 110 -5.61 -2.38 -2.10
CA PHE A 110 -6.29 -2.92 -0.92
C PHE A 110 -7.42 -2.03 -0.40
N GLY A 111 -7.46 -0.76 -0.79
CA GLY A 111 -8.56 0.16 -0.47
C GLY A 111 -9.62 0.28 -1.58
N SER A 112 -9.30 -0.13 -2.81
CA SER A 112 -10.13 0.08 -4.01
C SER A 112 -10.78 -1.20 -4.57
N HIS A 113 -10.08 -2.34 -4.54
CA HIS A 113 -10.62 -3.60 -5.05
C HIS A 113 -11.52 -4.26 -4.01
N ALA A 114 -12.81 -4.45 -4.33
CA ALA A 114 -13.83 -4.87 -3.36
C ALA A 114 -13.46 -6.10 -2.51
N GLN A 115 -12.89 -7.15 -3.13
CA GLN A 115 -12.47 -8.35 -2.39
C GLN A 115 -11.24 -8.12 -1.50
N LEU A 116 -10.26 -7.34 -1.97
CA LEU A 116 -9.06 -7.06 -1.18
C LEU A 116 -9.38 -6.12 -0.02
N ARG A 117 -10.30 -5.18 -0.26
CA ARG A 117 -10.85 -4.30 0.76
C ARG A 117 -11.55 -5.08 1.86
N ALA A 118 -12.34 -6.10 1.53
CA ALA A 118 -12.97 -6.94 2.53
C ALA A 118 -11.94 -7.60 3.46
N PHE A 119 -10.80 -8.07 2.92
CA PHE A 119 -9.71 -8.59 3.75
C PHE A 119 -9.01 -7.50 4.57
N ALA A 120 -8.77 -6.33 3.98
CA ALA A 120 -8.18 -5.20 4.68
C ALA A 120 -9.04 -4.73 5.87
N GLU A 121 -10.37 -4.72 5.72
CA GLU A 121 -11.32 -4.36 6.78
C GLU A 121 -11.24 -5.34 7.96
N VAL A 122 -11.07 -6.64 7.70
CA VAL A 122 -10.85 -7.65 8.75
C VAL A 122 -9.57 -7.33 9.53
N TYR A 123 -8.44 -7.10 8.86
CA TYR A 123 -7.17 -6.80 9.54
C TYR A 123 -7.15 -5.43 10.23
N ALA A 124 -7.93 -4.47 9.77
CA ALA A 124 -8.10 -3.17 10.43
C ALA A 124 -8.96 -3.22 11.69
N SER A 125 -9.79 -4.25 11.85
CA SER A 125 -10.68 -4.42 13.01
C SER A 125 -10.03 -5.12 14.22
N ALA A 126 -8.82 -5.65 14.04
CA ALA A 126 -8.07 -6.38 15.04
C ALA A 126 -7.47 -5.50 16.15
#